data_AF-A0A183D281-F1
#
_entry.id   AF-A0A183D281-F1
#
_cell.length_a   1.000
_cell.length_b   1.000
_cell.length_c   1.000
_cell.angle_alpha   90.00
_cell.angle_beta   90.00
_cell.angle_gamma   90.00
#
_symmetry.space_group_name_H-M   'P 1'
#
loop_
_entity.id
_entity.type
_entity.pdbx_description
1 polymer ?
#
loop_
_entity_poly.entity_id
_entity_poly.type
_entity_poly.pdbx_seq_one_letter_code
_entity_poly.pdbx_strand_id
1 'polypeptide(L)'
;MSLKPPPCELPQETEPKQWEPESNRVGLLARKIGVFPQWSVDGTRFLCTLLEFPKNLVISAFDPETYYRMSMVGKNKAYGRYGPRWRITVGAVDADPTKCTARYRATFERHGLPVKKHLASFLVTEDAVVKPGTELHVCHFKVGQFITATGHTIDWGFQGGMHRWGFKGMPARGAKF
;
A
#
# COMPACT_ATOMS: atom_id res chain seq x y z
N MET A 1 -23.69 18.63 9.68
CA MET A 1 -22.50 18.17 10.43
C MET A 1 -21.31 18.95 9.88
N SER A 2 -20.66 19.80 10.67
CA SER A 2 -19.52 20.59 10.20
C SER A 2 -18.37 19.65 9.83
N LEU A 3 -17.95 19.67 8.56
CA LEU A 3 -16.79 18.91 8.12
C LEU A 3 -15.58 19.43 8.88
N LYS A 4 -14.91 18.57 9.65
CA LYS A 4 -13.66 18.96 10.31
C LYS A 4 -12.66 19.35 9.21
N PRO A 5 -11.99 20.51 9.32
CA PRO A 5 -11.02 20.92 8.33
C PRO A 5 -9.93 19.85 8.17
N PRO A 6 -9.35 19.71 6.96
CA PRO A 6 -8.26 18.79 6.75
C PRO A 6 -7.10 19.14 7.71
N PRO A 7 -6.44 18.13 8.28
CA PRO A 7 -5.40 18.32 9.30
C PRO A 7 -4.09 18.91 8.76
N CYS A 8 -3.97 19.01 7.43
CA CYS A 8 -2.83 19.58 6.74
C CYS A 8 -3.30 20.38 5.54
N GLU A 9 -2.58 21.46 5.26
CA GLU A 9 -2.68 22.17 4.00
C GLU A 9 -1.88 21.40 2.95
N LEU A 10 -2.50 21.14 1.81
CA LEU A 10 -1.81 20.48 0.70
C LEU A 10 -0.83 21.47 0.07
N PRO A 11 0.29 21.00 -0.49
CA PRO A 11 1.13 21.86 -1.33
C PRO A 11 0.25 22.47 -2.42
N GLN A 12 0.29 23.79 -2.56
CA GLN A 12 -0.36 24.47 -3.68
C GLN A 12 0.20 23.88 -4.98
N GLU A 13 -0.64 23.77 -6.04
CA GLU A 13 -0.20 23.30 -7.36
C GLU A 13 0.92 24.20 -7.86
N THR A 14 2.15 23.83 -7.54
CA THR A 14 3.34 24.38 -8.13
C THR A 14 3.59 23.60 -9.41
N GLU A 15 4.35 24.20 -10.31
CA GLU A 15 4.75 23.56 -11.57
C GLU A 15 5.26 22.13 -11.33
N PRO A 16 5.00 21.19 -12.26
CA PRO A 16 5.42 19.80 -12.09
C PRO A 16 6.93 19.75 -11.79
N LYS A 17 7.26 19.38 -10.56
CA LYS A 17 8.65 19.26 -10.12
C LYS A 17 9.36 18.22 -10.99
N GLN A 18 10.59 18.51 -11.37
CA GLN A 18 11.41 17.60 -12.16
C GLN A 18 11.70 16.34 -11.33
N TRP A 19 11.65 15.17 -11.97
CA TRP A 19 11.92 13.91 -11.29
C TRP A 19 13.40 13.82 -10.86
N GLU A 20 13.61 13.49 -9.59
CA GLU A 20 14.92 13.25 -9.00
C GLU A 20 15.15 11.75 -8.74
N PRO A 21 16.41 11.25 -8.72
CA PRO A 21 16.71 9.85 -8.46
C PRO A 21 16.24 9.33 -7.08
N GLU A 22 16.13 10.22 -6.08
CA GLU A 22 15.66 9.86 -4.73
C GLU A 22 14.13 9.91 -4.58
N SER A 23 13.44 10.37 -5.64
CA SER A 23 11.99 10.47 -5.70
C SER A 23 11.33 9.11 -5.54
N ASN A 24 10.32 9.05 -4.66
CA ASN A 24 9.51 7.86 -4.48
C ASN A 24 8.05 8.19 -4.71
N ARG A 25 7.45 7.49 -5.68
CA ARG A 25 6.08 7.70 -6.13
C ARG A 25 5.06 6.95 -5.25
N VAL A 26 3.81 7.34 -5.39
CA VAL A 26 2.66 6.67 -4.73
C VAL A 26 2.49 5.24 -5.27
N GLY A 27 2.20 4.29 -4.37
CA GLY A 27 1.86 2.92 -4.75
C GLY A 27 0.35 2.72 -4.95
N LEU A 28 -0.01 1.56 -5.50
CA LEU A 28 -1.40 1.13 -5.69
C LEU A 28 -1.71 -0.11 -4.86
N LEU A 29 -2.98 -0.27 -4.53
CA LEU A 29 -3.51 -1.49 -3.94
C LEU A 29 -4.06 -2.38 -5.04
N ALA A 30 -3.73 -3.67 -4.96
CA ALA A 30 -4.13 -4.67 -5.93
C ALA A 30 -4.67 -5.94 -5.26
N ARG A 31 -5.51 -6.68 -5.98
CA ARG A 31 -5.96 -8.01 -5.64
C ARG A 31 -5.19 -9.03 -6.47
N LYS A 32 -4.56 -10.01 -5.80
CA LYS A 32 -3.93 -11.14 -6.48
C LYS A 32 -5.02 -12.06 -7.03
N ILE A 33 -5.11 -12.18 -8.36
CA ILE A 33 -6.03 -13.12 -9.02
C ILE A 33 -5.42 -14.52 -9.05
N GLY A 34 -4.17 -14.63 -9.50
CA GLY A 34 -3.54 -15.93 -9.70
C GLY A 34 -2.17 -15.83 -10.36
N VAL A 35 -1.63 -16.98 -10.77
CA VAL A 35 -0.37 -17.09 -11.51
C VAL A 35 -0.69 -17.69 -12.88
N PHE A 36 -0.19 -17.07 -13.93
CA PHE A 36 -0.44 -17.44 -15.32
C PHE A 36 0.89 -17.53 -16.10
N PRO A 37 1.09 -18.56 -16.94
CA PRO A 37 2.27 -18.65 -17.78
C PRO A 37 2.17 -17.72 -19.01
N GLN A 38 3.16 -16.86 -19.22
CA GLN A 38 3.31 -16.03 -20.42
C GLN A 38 4.53 -16.51 -21.23
N TRP A 39 4.45 -16.39 -22.55
CA TRP A 39 5.52 -16.78 -23.46
C TRP A 39 6.16 -15.53 -24.07
N SER A 40 7.50 -15.48 -24.07
CA SER A 40 8.25 -14.49 -24.84
C SER A 40 8.28 -14.87 -26.32
N VAL A 41 8.69 -13.91 -27.15
CA VAL A 41 8.93 -14.10 -28.59
C VAL A 41 9.96 -15.22 -28.83
N ASP A 42 10.92 -15.38 -27.92
CA ASP A 42 11.96 -16.41 -28.00
C ASP A 42 11.47 -17.83 -27.68
N GLY A 43 10.19 -18.00 -27.32
CA GLY A 43 9.63 -19.27 -26.87
C GLY A 43 9.94 -19.62 -25.41
N THR A 44 10.57 -18.72 -24.65
CA THR A 44 10.79 -18.89 -23.22
C THR A 44 9.50 -18.66 -22.42
N ARG A 45 9.21 -19.55 -21.48
CA ARG A 45 8.02 -19.48 -20.60
C ARG A 45 8.36 -18.78 -19.29
N PHE A 46 7.63 -17.71 -18.97
CA PHE A 46 7.71 -16.99 -17.70
C PHE A 46 6.42 -17.16 -16.91
N LEU A 47 6.53 -17.37 -15.60
CA LEU A 47 5.36 -17.37 -14.70
C LEU A 47 5.11 -15.94 -14.22
N CYS A 48 3.93 -15.43 -14.53
CA CYS A 48 3.52 -14.07 -14.19
C CYS A 48 2.40 -14.12 -13.14
N THR A 49 2.43 -13.22 -12.16
CA THR A 49 1.31 -13.06 -11.23
C THR A 49 0.35 -12.01 -11.77
N LEU A 50 -0.92 -12.38 -11.89
CA LEU A 50 -2.00 -11.48 -12.31
C LEU A 50 -2.49 -10.68 -11.10
N LEU A 51 -2.34 -9.36 -11.18
CA LEU A 51 -2.79 -8.40 -10.18
C LEU A 51 -3.87 -7.51 -10.78
N GLU A 52 -5.07 -7.56 -10.21
CA GLU A 52 -6.16 -6.64 -10.54
C GLU A 52 -6.06 -5.41 -9.67
N PHE A 53 -6.19 -4.24 -10.29
CA PHE A 53 -6.26 -2.97 -9.56
C PHE A 53 -7.72 -2.50 -9.57
N PRO A 54 -8.45 -2.67 -8.44
CA PRO A 54 -9.77 -2.07 -8.30
C PRO A 54 -9.66 -0.55 -8.25
N LYS A 55 -10.80 0.13 -8.12
CA LYS A 55 -10.87 1.60 -8.04
C LYS A 55 -10.06 2.14 -6.86
N ASN A 56 -8.83 2.58 -7.15
CA ASN A 56 -7.89 3.17 -6.21
C ASN A 56 -8.09 4.68 -6.13
N LEU A 57 -8.20 5.20 -4.92
CA LEU A 57 -8.45 6.61 -4.66
C LEU A 57 -7.49 7.11 -3.59
N VAL A 58 -6.87 8.26 -3.81
CA VAL A 58 -6.09 8.93 -2.77
C VAL A 58 -7.06 9.56 -1.76
N ILE A 59 -6.93 9.22 -0.48
CA ILE A 59 -7.87 9.67 0.56
C ILE A 59 -7.33 10.85 1.35
N SER A 60 -6.05 10.80 1.71
CA SER A 60 -5.43 11.82 2.56
C SER A 60 -3.94 11.89 2.27
N ALA A 61 -3.40 13.10 2.24
CA ALA A 61 -1.97 13.37 2.26
C ALA A 61 -1.63 14.07 3.57
N PHE A 62 -0.55 13.64 4.22
CA PHE A 62 -0.04 14.23 5.45
C PHE A 62 1.41 14.61 5.31
N ASP A 63 1.73 15.82 5.74
CA ASP A 63 3.09 16.35 5.78
C ASP A 63 3.94 15.53 6.77
N PRO A 64 5.27 15.49 6.58
CA PRO A 64 6.17 14.77 7.49
C PRO A 64 6.03 15.22 8.95
N GLU A 65 5.89 16.53 9.19
CA GLU A 65 5.77 17.09 10.54
C GLU A 65 4.45 16.68 11.22
N THR A 66 3.34 16.84 10.50
CA THR A 66 2.01 16.43 10.99
C THR A 66 1.97 14.92 11.23
N TYR A 67 2.54 14.13 10.32
CA TYR A 67 2.61 12.68 10.47
C TYR A 67 3.44 12.27 11.70
N TYR A 68 4.57 12.93 11.95
CA TYR A 68 5.40 12.72 13.13
C TYR A 68 4.63 12.94 14.43
N ARG A 69 3.81 14.00 14.50
CA ARG A 69 2.99 14.32 15.69
C ARG A 69 1.82 13.35 15.89
N MET A 70 1.22 12.86 14.81
CA MET A 70 -0.02 12.07 14.87
C MET A 70 0.14 10.63 15.39
N SER A 71 1.28 9.98 15.19
CA SER A 71 1.40 8.55 15.48
C SER A 71 2.81 8.11 15.86
N MET A 72 2.91 7.04 16.66
CA MET A 72 4.20 6.39 16.96
C MET A 72 4.91 5.92 15.70
N VAL A 73 4.16 5.44 14.71
CA VAL A 73 4.72 5.03 13.41
C VAL A 73 5.29 6.25 12.67
N GLY A 74 4.61 7.39 12.74
CA GLY A 74 5.09 8.66 12.21
C GLY A 74 6.39 9.10 12.86
N LYS A 75 6.51 9.00 14.19
CA LYS A 75 7.77 9.31 14.89
C LYS A 75 8.98 8.54 14.35
N ASN A 76 8.78 7.28 13.97
CA ASN A 76 9.84 6.43 13.44
C ASN A 76 10.05 6.56 11.93
N LYS A 77 8.99 6.86 11.16
CA LYS A 77 9.02 6.78 9.69
C LYS A 77 9.01 8.13 8.96
N ALA A 78 8.54 9.21 9.59
CA ALA A 78 8.41 10.51 8.93
C ALA A 78 9.78 11.11 8.55
N TYR A 79 10.76 11.04 9.46
CA TYR A 79 12.15 11.45 9.24
C TYR A 79 13.06 10.22 9.30
N GLY A 80 12.76 9.23 8.46
CA GLY A 80 13.51 7.98 8.41
C GLY A 80 14.88 8.13 7.75
N ARG A 81 15.50 6.99 7.44
CA ARG A 81 16.80 6.92 6.74
C ARG A 81 16.84 7.73 5.44
N TYR A 82 15.72 7.82 4.74
CA TYR A 82 15.60 8.41 3.40
C TYR A 82 15.04 9.83 3.40
N GLY A 83 15.25 10.57 4.49
CA GLY A 83 14.80 11.94 4.66
C GLY A 83 13.31 12.09 5.02
N PRO A 84 12.79 13.32 4.98
CA PRO A 84 11.39 13.61 5.27
C PRO A 84 10.47 13.02 4.19
N ARG A 85 9.47 12.24 4.60
CA ARG A 85 8.51 11.61 3.69
C ARG A 85 7.08 11.97 4.04
N TRP A 86 6.32 12.32 3.02
CA TRP A 86 4.88 12.49 3.07
C TRP A 86 4.20 11.14 3.23
N ARG A 87 3.12 11.11 4.00
CA ARG A 87 2.27 9.92 4.11
C ARG A 87 1.04 10.09 3.24
N ILE A 88 0.92 9.28 2.20
CA ILE A 88 -0.24 9.25 1.32
C ILE A 88 -1.04 7.99 1.58
N THR A 89 -2.30 8.14 1.97
CA THR A 89 -3.22 7.01 2.17
C THR A 89 -4.04 6.81 0.90
N VAL A 90 -3.95 5.60 0.35
CA VAL A 90 -4.72 5.16 -0.81
C VAL A 90 -5.73 4.12 -0.35
N GLY A 91 -6.96 4.24 -0.84
CA GLY A 91 -8.02 3.28 -0.61
C GLY A 91 -8.43 2.53 -1.86
N ALA A 92 -8.75 1.25 -1.68
CA ALA A 92 -9.18 0.34 -2.72
C ALA A 92 -10.53 -0.31 -2.39
N VAL A 93 -11.28 -0.61 -3.44
CA VAL A 93 -12.61 -1.25 -3.43
C VAL A 93 -13.65 -0.36 -2.74
N ASP A 94 -14.74 -0.05 -3.45
CA ASP A 94 -15.85 0.71 -2.87
C ASP A 94 -16.56 -0.12 -1.80
N ALA A 95 -16.92 0.52 -0.69
CA ALA A 95 -17.59 -0.11 0.44
C ALA A 95 -18.88 0.62 0.81
N ASP A 96 -19.89 -0.14 1.23
CA ASP A 96 -21.14 0.43 1.72
C ASP A 96 -20.90 1.20 3.02
N PRO A 97 -21.26 2.49 3.10
CA PRO A 97 -21.00 3.28 4.31
C PRO A 97 -21.73 2.70 5.51
N THR A 98 -22.94 2.15 5.35
CA THR A 98 -23.76 1.56 6.42
C THR A 98 -23.05 0.45 7.19
N LYS A 99 -22.18 -0.31 6.54
CA LYS A 99 -21.43 -1.43 7.15
C LYS A 99 -20.19 -0.99 7.91
N CYS A 100 -19.77 0.27 7.76
CA CYS A 100 -18.56 0.80 8.41
C CYS A 100 -18.88 1.55 9.71
N THR A 101 -17.94 1.57 10.66
CA THR A 101 -18.07 2.36 11.90
C THR A 101 -18.08 3.87 11.62
N ALA A 102 -18.80 4.66 12.40
CA ALA A 102 -18.87 6.12 12.25
C ALA A 102 -17.48 6.80 12.23
N ARG A 103 -16.55 6.35 13.09
CA ARG A 103 -15.17 6.86 13.10
C ARG A 103 -14.43 6.63 11.78
N TYR A 104 -14.68 5.50 11.12
CA TYR A 104 -14.08 5.17 9.84
C TYR A 104 -14.65 6.06 8.73
N ARG A 105 -15.99 6.21 8.69
CA ARG A 105 -16.68 7.10 7.73
C ARG A 105 -16.20 8.54 7.85
N ALA A 106 -16.03 9.02 9.08
CA ALA A 106 -15.55 10.37 9.37
C ALA A 106 -14.16 10.69 8.80
N THR A 107 -13.36 9.68 8.41
CA THR A 107 -12.09 9.91 7.69
C THR A 107 -12.33 10.33 6.25
N PHE A 108 -13.32 9.73 5.58
CA PHE A 108 -13.65 10.01 4.19
C PHE A 108 -14.52 11.25 4.04
N GLU A 109 -15.45 11.46 4.98
CA GLU A 109 -16.35 12.62 5.00
C GLU A 109 -15.58 13.95 5.01
N ARG A 110 -14.43 14.02 5.70
CA ARG A 110 -13.56 15.23 5.72
C ARG A 110 -13.13 15.70 4.33
N HIS A 111 -12.97 14.76 3.40
CA HIS A 111 -12.56 15.02 2.03
C HIS A 111 -13.73 14.84 1.04
N GLY A 112 -14.95 14.56 1.52
CA GLY A 112 -16.12 14.30 0.69
C GLY A 112 -16.00 13.06 -0.19
N LEU A 113 -15.18 12.07 0.20
CA LEU A 113 -14.88 10.91 -0.63
C LEU A 113 -15.77 9.71 -0.30
N PRO A 114 -15.99 8.79 -1.27
CA PRO A 114 -16.66 7.53 -0.98
C PRO A 114 -15.82 6.65 -0.05
N VAL A 115 -16.50 5.86 0.78
CA VAL A 115 -15.85 4.93 1.71
C VAL A 115 -15.21 3.78 0.95
N LYS A 116 -13.96 3.46 1.29
CA LYS A 116 -13.20 2.35 0.70
C LYS A 116 -13.04 1.19 1.68
N LYS A 117 -12.92 -0.04 1.19
CA LYS A 117 -12.80 -1.24 2.04
C LYS A 117 -11.38 -1.44 2.58
N HIS A 118 -10.38 -1.25 1.73
CA HIS A 118 -8.97 -1.47 2.06
C HIS A 118 -8.22 -0.15 2.02
N LEU A 119 -7.37 0.10 3.03
CA LEU A 119 -6.52 1.27 3.11
C LEU A 119 -5.07 0.85 3.27
N ALA A 120 -4.18 1.51 2.55
CA ALA A 120 -2.75 1.44 2.79
C ALA A 120 -2.14 2.83 2.69
N SER A 121 -1.04 3.02 3.42
CA SER A 121 -0.29 4.26 3.38
C SER A 121 1.07 4.04 2.74
N PHE A 122 1.42 4.91 1.81
CA PHE A 122 2.70 4.95 1.13
C PHE A 122 3.51 6.16 1.62
N LEU A 123 4.82 5.99 1.70
CA LEU A 123 5.75 7.06 2.03
C LEU A 123 6.31 7.63 0.74
N VAL A 124 6.04 8.90 0.51
CA VAL A 124 6.23 9.57 -0.78
C VAL A 124 7.11 10.80 -0.57
N THR A 125 7.92 11.12 -1.55
CA THR A 125 8.70 12.36 -1.55
C THR A 125 7.81 13.56 -1.88
N GLU A 126 8.24 14.77 -1.54
CA GLU A 126 7.41 15.97 -1.71
C GLU A 126 7.07 16.27 -3.17
N ASP A 127 7.95 15.92 -4.10
CA ASP A 127 7.76 16.08 -5.55
C ASP A 127 6.67 15.17 -6.13
N ALA A 128 6.40 14.03 -5.50
CA ALA A 128 5.44 13.04 -5.98
C ALA A 128 4.11 13.04 -5.19
N VAL A 129 3.81 14.13 -4.48
CA VAL A 129 2.59 14.26 -3.68
C VAL A 129 1.36 14.39 -4.59
N VAL A 130 0.39 13.50 -4.39
CA VAL A 130 -0.87 13.49 -5.13
C VAL A 130 -1.99 14.04 -4.25
N LYS A 131 -2.86 14.86 -4.85
CA LYS A 131 -4.03 15.43 -4.17
C LYS A 131 -5.00 14.33 -3.69
N PRO A 132 -5.56 14.45 -2.49
CA PRO A 132 -6.73 13.69 -2.06
C PRO A 132 -7.89 13.85 -3.06
N GLY A 133 -8.59 12.75 -3.35
CA GLY A 133 -9.65 12.67 -4.35
C GLY A 133 -9.21 12.25 -5.74
N THR A 134 -7.89 12.18 -6.01
CA THR A 134 -7.39 11.71 -7.31
C THR A 134 -7.52 10.18 -7.42
N GLU A 135 -8.11 9.73 -8.53
CA GLU A 135 -8.18 8.31 -8.89
C GLU A 135 -6.85 7.85 -9.51
N LEU A 136 -6.42 6.65 -9.14
CA LEU A 136 -5.17 6.07 -9.63
C LEU A 136 -5.43 4.83 -10.49
N HIS A 137 -4.82 4.81 -11.67
CA HIS A 137 -4.96 3.73 -12.66
C HIS A 137 -3.68 2.90 -12.81
N VAL A 138 -3.82 1.71 -13.41
CA VAL A 138 -2.70 0.78 -13.69
C VAL A 138 -1.63 1.43 -14.58
N CYS A 139 -2.03 2.38 -15.43
CA CYS A 139 -1.13 3.17 -16.28
C CYS A 139 -0.08 3.99 -15.50
N HIS A 140 -0.18 4.03 -14.16
CA HIS A 140 0.88 4.53 -13.31
C HIS A 140 2.20 3.75 -13.45
N PHE A 141 2.10 2.46 -13.80
CA PHE A 141 3.24 1.58 -14.07
C PHE A 141 3.52 1.48 -15.56
N LYS A 142 4.81 1.49 -15.92
CA LYS A 142 5.25 1.26 -17.30
C LYS A 142 5.65 -0.21 -17.49
N VAL A 143 5.47 -0.73 -18.70
CA VAL A 143 5.93 -2.08 -19.06
C VAL A 143 7.46 -2.14 -18.94
N GLY A 144 7.98 -3.23 -18.37
CA GLY A 144 9.42 -3.40 -18.11
C GLY A 144 9.90 -2.73 -16.81
N GLN A 145 9.04 -2.00 -16.10
CA GLN A 145 9.39 -1.42 -14.81
C GLN A 145 9.45 -2.49 -13.71
N PHE A 146 10.52 -2.50 -12.92
CA PHE A 146 10.58 -3.29 -11.69
C PHE A 146 9.69 -2.66 -10.62
N ILE A 147 8.87 -3.48 -9.97
CA ILE A 147 7.98 -3.07 -8.90
C ILE A 147 8.23 -3.90 -7.65
N THR A 148 8.03 -3.29 -6.48
CA THR A 148 8.01 -4.01 -5.20
C THR A 148 6.57 -4.30 -4.82
N ALA A 149 6.25 -5.58 -4.64
CA ALA A 149 4.96 -6.01 -4.13
C ALA A 149 5.08 -6.38 -2.64
N THR A 150 4.13 -5.94 -1.82
CA THR A 150 4.05 -6.32 -0.41
C THR A 150 2.63 -6.79 -0.13
N GLY A 151 2.51 -7.88 0.62
CA GLY A 151 1.22 -8.44 1.00
C GLY A 151 1.37 -9.38 2.18
N HIS A 152 0.25 -9.75 2.77
CA HIS A 152 0.23 -10.79 3.79
C HIS A 152 0.47 -12.15 3.13
N THR A 153 1.46 -12.89 3.64
CA THR A 153 1.68 -14.27 3.26
C THR A 153 0.53 -15.15 3.76
N ILE A 154 0.39 -16.34 3.17
CA ILE A 154 -0.56 -17.34 3.65
C ILE A 154 -0.20 -17.67 5.10
N ASP A 155 -1.18 -17.57 5.99
CA ASP A 155 -1.03 -18.00 7.38
C ASP A 155 -1.28 -19.51 7.47
N TRP A 156 -0.37 -20.21 8.15
CA TRP A 156 -0.43 -21.65 8.37
C TRP A 156 -0.87 -21.98 9.81
N GLY A 157 -1.16 -20.97 10.65
CA GLY A 157 -1.58 -21.17 12.03
C GLY A 157 -0.45 -21.67 12.94
N PHE A 158 -0.79 -22.45 13.97
CA PHE A 158 0.21 -23.02 14.88
C PHE A 158 0.97 -24.16 14.20
N GLN A 159 2.26 -23.95 13.96
CA GLN A 159 3.14 -24.88 13.26
C GLN A 159 4.25 -25.39 14.18
N GLY A 160 4.58 -26.68 14.05
CA GLY A 160 5.68 -27.31 14.79
C GLY A 160 7.05 -26.76 14.39
N GLY A 161 8.07 -26.97 15.24
CA GLY A 161 9.43 -26.45 15.01
C GLY A 161 10.07 -26.94 13.71
N MET A 162 9.72 -28.13 13.24
CA MET A 162 10.21 -28.66 11.96
C MET A 162 9.65 -27.86 10.77
N HIS A 163 8.35 -27.54 10.75
CA HIS A 163 7.74 -26.81 9.65
C HIS A 163 8.05 -25.30 9.70
N ARG A 164 8.06 -24.71 10.90
CA ARG A 164 8.30 -23.27 11.09
C ARG A 164 9.76 -22.85 10.90
N TRP A 165 10.68 -23.67 11.40
CA TRP A 165 12.11 -23.32 11.47
C TRP A 165 13.02 -24.29 10.71
N GLY A 166 12.46 -25.36 10.12
CA GLY A 166 13.26 -26.36 9.39
C GLY A 166 14.10 -27.26 10.29
N PHE A 167 13.71 -27.47 11.56
CA PHE A 167 14.44 -28.38 12.45
C PHE A 167 14.40 -29.83 11.94
N LYS A 168 15.52 -30.55 12.08
CA LYS A 168 15.69 -31.92 11.52
C LYS A 168 14.89 -33.01 12.25
N GLY A 169 14.38 -32.75 13.45
CA GLY A 169 13.72 -33.74 14.28
C GLY A 169 14.70 -34.76 14.88
N MET A 170 14.15 -35.78 15.56
CA MET A 170 14.93 -36.89 16.11
C MET A 170 14.95 -38.07 15.11
N PRO A 171 15.95 -38.98 15.19
CA PRO A 171 15.97 -40.19 14.37
C PRO A 171 14.74 -41.07 14.63
N ALA A 172 14.15 -41.66 13.58
CA ALA A 172 12.98 -42.53 13.70
C ALA A 172 13.26 -43.95 14.25
N ARG A 173 14.47 -44.24 14.75
CA ARG A 173 14.84 -45.58 15.22
C ARG A 173 14.22 -45.86 16.59
N GLY A 174 13.28 -46.80 16.67
CA GLY A 174 12.78 -47.34 17.94
C GLY A 174 11.26 -47.24 18.17
N ALA A 175 10.51 -46.54 17.31
CA ALA A 175 9.05 -46.60 17.33
C ALA A 175 8.58 -47.88 16.62
N LYS A 176 8.41 -48.98 17.38
CA LYS A 176 7.60 -50.11 16.92
C LYS A 176 6.13 -49.74 17.13
N PHE A 177 5.36 -49.74 16.04
CA PHE A 177 3.90 -49.69 16.09
C PHE A 177 3.34 -50.98 16.68
#